data_AF-A0A2N9IXY6-F1
#
_entry.id   AF-A0A2N9IXY6-F1
#
_cell.length_a   1.000
_cell.length_b   1.000
_cell.length_c   1.000
_cell.angle_alpha   90.00
_cell.angle_beta   90.00
_cell.angle_gamma   90.00
#
_symmetry.space_group_name_H-M   'P 1'
#
loop_
_entity.id
_entity.type
_entity.pdbx_description
1 polymer ?
#
loop_
_entity_poly.entity_id
_entity_poly.type
_entity_poly.pdbx_seq_one_letter_code
_entity_poly.pdbx_strand_id
1 'polypeptide(L)'
;MLQDPIFNLPDLLSVIVQGKVSADIITSYLQEDEIQKDAIVYVPKDQTEFDIEIDSGKFSWDPDSSNPTLEGMKLKVKRGMKVAICGTVGSGKSSLLSCVLGEIQKLSGTVKISGTKAYVSQSPWILTGNIRENILFGNQFDSAKYNRTVKACALTKDFELFSCGNLTEIGERG
;
A
#
# COMPACT_ATOMS: atom_id res chain seq x y z
N MET A 1 38.81 10.77 -44.31
CA MET A 1 37.72 11.66 -43.86
C MET A 1 36.31 11.13 -44.12
N LEU A 2 36.08 10.20 -45.08
CA LEU A 2 34.76 9.55 -45.29
C LEU A 2 34.64 8.12 -44.72
N GLN A 3 35.73 7.52 -44.24
CA GLN A 3 35.73 6.16 -43.68
C GLN A 3 35.05 6.10 -42.30
N ASP A 4 35.38 7.04 -41.41
CA ASP A 4 34.87 7.02 -40.02
C ASP A 4 33.33 7.07 -39.92
N PRO A 5 32.60 7.91 -40.69
CA PRO A 5 31.14 7.90 -40.67
C PRO A 5 30.51 6.61 -41.21
N ILE A 6 31.17 5.92 -42.13
CA ILE A 6 30.68 4.67 -42.73
C ILE A 6 30.87 3.51 -41.77
N PHE A 7 32.01 3.44 -41.07
CA PHE A 7 32.28 2.39 -40.09
C PHE A 7 31.44 2.52 -38.82
N ASN A 8 31.01 3.73 -38.44
CA ASN A 8 30.19 3.97 -37.24
C ASN A 8 28.67 3.80 -37.47
N LEU A 9 28.22 3.66 -38.72
CA LEU A 9 26.79 3.53 -39.05
C LEU A 9 26.12 2.27 -38.44
N PRO A 10 26.75 1.08 -38.44
CA PRO A 10 26.17 -0.10 -37.80
C PRO A 10 25.99 0.07 -36.28
N ASP A 11 26.94 0.72 -35.61
CA ASP A 11 26.87 1.00 -34.18
C ASP A 11 25.71 1.98 -33.88
N LEU A 12 25.56 3.02 -34.71
CA LEU A 12 24.42 3.94 -34.59
C LEU A 12 23.08 3.25 -34.81
N LEU A 13 22.99 2.32 -35.76
CA LEU A 13 21.79 1.51 -35.97
C LEU A 13 21.48 0.64 -34.74
N SER A 14 22.50 0.01 -34.16
CA SER A 14 22.36 -0.79 -32.94
C SER A 14 21.82 0.05 -31.78
N VAL A 15 22.36 1.26 -31.57
CA VAL A 15 21.90 2.20 -30.53
C VAL A 15 20.45 2.63 -30.78
N ILE A 16 20.05 2.90 -32.02
CA ILE A 16 18.65 3.24 -32.35
C ILE A 16 17.72 2.06 -32.04
N VAL A 17 18.11 0.84 -32.40
CA VAL A 17 17.32 -0.36 -32.11
C VAL A 17 17.16 -0.57 -30.60
N GLN A 18 18.25 -0.48 -29.83
CA GLN A 18 18.22 -0.57 -28.37
C GLN A 18 17.37 0.54 -27.74
N GLY A 19 17.48 1.76 -28.26
CA GLY A 19 16.66 2.90 -27.84
C GLY A 19 15.18 2.66 -28.09
N LYS A 20 14.82 2.11 -29.25
CA LYS A 20 13.44 1.74 -29.57
C LYS A 20 12.89 0.67 -28.63
N VAL A 21 13.63 -0.42 -28.41
CA VAL A 21 13.18 -1.49 -27.49
C VAL A 21 12.98 -0.94 -26.07
N SER A 22 13.89 -0.09 -25.60
CA SER A 22 13.77 0.56 -24.28
C SER A 22 12.55 1.47 -24.20
N ALA A 23 12.30 2.27 -25.24
CA ALA A 23 11.12 3.13 -25.32
C ALA A 23 9.82 2.33 -25.36
N ASP A 24 9.79 1.19 -26.08
CA ASP A 24 8.63 0.31 -26.16
C ASP A 24 8.30 -0.30 -24.77
N ILE A 25 9.32 -0.71 -23.99
CA ILE A 25 9.14 -1.22 -22.60
C ILE A 25 8.59 -0.14 -21.65
N ILE A 26 9.15 1.07 -21.70
CA ILE A 26 8.67 2.17 -20.86
C ILE A 26 7.23 2.50 -21.23
N THR A 27 6.93 2.55 -22.53
CA THR A 27 5.58 2.83 -23.03
C THR A 27 4.59 1.77 -22.56
N SER A 28 4.94 0.48 -22.63
CA SER A 28 4.05 -0.59 -22.17
C SER A 28 3.76 -0.47 -20.67
N TYR A 29 4.77 -0.20 -19.84
CA TYR A 29 4.56 -0.03 -18.38
C TYR A 29 3.67 1.19 -18.07
N LEU A 30 3.89 2.31 -18.76
CA LEU A 30 3.10 3.54 -18.56
C LEU A 30 1.64 3.40 -19.04
N GLN A 31 1.33 2.38 -19.83
CA GLN A 31 -0.01 2.10 -20.36
C GLN A 31 -0.77 1.04 -19.56
N GLU A 32 -0.16 0.47 -18.51
CA GLU A 32 -0.85 -0.48 -17.61
C GLU A 32 -2.02 0.20 -16.89
N ASP A 33 -3.02 -0.61 -16.52
CA ASP A 33 -4.22 -0.12 -15.85
C ASP A 33 -3.90 0.46 -14.46
N GLU A 34 -4.42 1.67 -14.18
CA GLU A 34 -4.31 2.28 -12.86
C GLU A 34 -5.34 1.70 -11.87
N ILE A 35 -5.04 1.83 -10.57
CA ILE A 35 -5.99 1.54 -9.50
C ILE A 35 -7.28 2.34 -9.71
N GLN A 36 -8.41 1.66 -9.55
CA GLN A 36 -9.74 2.22 -9.72
C GLN A 36 -9.98 3.45 -8.82
N LYS A 37 -10.15 4.63 -9.42
CA LYS A 37 -10.33 5.92 -8.72
C LYS A 37 -11.61 5.98 -7.90
N ASP A 38 -12.65 5.26 -8.29
CA ASP A 38 -13.95 5.17 -7.61
C ASP A 38 -14.09 3.91 -6.73
N ALA A 39 -12.98 3.22 -6.42
CA ALA A 39 -13.00 2.05 -5.53
C ALA A 39 -13.61 2.40 -4.16
N ILE A 40 -13.38 3.62 -3.67
CA ILE A 40 -13.87 4.14 -2.40
C ILE A 40 -14.52 5.50 -2.59
N VAL A 41 -15.66 5.70 -1.92
CA VAL A 41 -16.32 6.99 -1.76
C VAL A 41 -16.01 7.55 -0.37
N TYR A 42 -15.38 8.72 -0.31
CA TYR A 42 -15.13 9.40 0.96
C TYR A 42 -16.36 10.20 1.38
N VAL A 43 -16.82 9.99 2.61
CA VAL A 43 -18.00 10.66 3.18
C VAL A 43 -17.57 11.53 4.38
N PRO A 44 -17.93 12.82 4.42
CA PRO A 44 -17.67 13.69 5.56
C PRO A 44 -18.25 13.13 6.88
N LYS A 45 -17.56 13.37 8.00
CA LYS A 45 -17.93 12.80 9.32
C LYS A 45 -19.28 13.29 9.85
N ASP A 46 -19.73 14.46 9.40
CA ASP A 46 -21.01 15.09 9.73
C ASP A 46 -22.19 14.43 9.01
N GLN A 47 -21.94 13.70 7.91
CA GLN A 47 -22.97 13.11 7.07
C GLN A 47 -23.24 11.63 7.38
N THR A 48 -22.45 11.00 8.26
CA THR A 48 -22.60 9.59 8.61
C THR A 48 -22.13 9.28 10.03
N GLU A 49 -22.77 8.30 10.67
CA GLU A 49 -22.31 7.71 11.93
C GLU A 49 -21.34 6.52 11.72
N PHE A 50 -21.17 6.07 10.48
CA PHE A 50 -20.32 4.94 10.12
C PHE A 50 -18.95 5.40 9.60
N ASP A 51 -17.89 4.81 10.15
CA ASP A 51 -16.53 5.02 9.65
C ASP A 51 -16.25 4.15 8.41
N ILE A 52 -16.89 2.98 8.32
CA ILE A 52 -16.82 2.06 7.18
C ILE A 52 -18.23 1.57 6.85
N GLU A 53 -18.65 1.71 5.59
CA GLU A 53 -19.88 1.11 5.07
C GLU A 53 -19.59 0.43 3.74
N ILE A 54 -19.89 -0.87 3.65
CA ILE A 54 -19.83 -1.65 2.43
C ILE A 54 -21.24 -2.18 2.17
N ASP A 55 -21.76 -1.92 0.98
CA ASP A 55 -23.06 -2.43 0.55
C ASP A 55 -22.94 -3.22 -0.75
N SER A 56 -23.38 -4.47 -0.67
CA SER A 56 -23.46 -5.43 -1.77
C SER A 56 -22.17 -5.51 -2.60
N GLY A 57 -21.02 -5.44 -1.91
CA GLY A 57 -19.70 -5.38 -2.51
C GLY A 57 -19.27 -6.69 -3.15
N LYS A 58 -18.78 -6.62 -4.38
CA LYS A 58 -18.12 -7.72 -5.10
C LYS A 58 -16.72 -7.29 -5.53
N PHE A 59 -15.70 -8.05 -5.14
CA PHE A 59 -14.30 -7.68 -5.31
C PHE A 59 -13.47 -8.83 -5.86
N SER A 60 -12.48 -8.49 -6.70
CA SER A 60 -11.54 -9.46 -7.27
C SER A 60 -10.15 -8.85 -7.46
N TRP A 61 -9.12 -9.66 -7.26
CA TRP A 61 -7.74 -9.32 -7.65
C TRP A 61 -7.52 -9.40 -9.16
N ASP A 62 -8.33 -10.23 -9.82
CA ASP A 62 -8.35 -10.41 -11.26
C ASP A 62 -9.77 -10.09 -11.77
N PRO A 63 -9.99 -8.96 -12.47
CA PRO A 63 -11.28 -8.59 -13.05
C PRO A 63 -11.91 -9.68 -13.93
N ASP A 64 -11.06 -10.41 -14.66
CA ASP A 64 -11.49 -11.40 -15.66
C ASP A 64 -11.76 -12.77 -15.02
N SER A 65 -11.43 -12.94 -13.74
CA SER A 65 -11.73 -14.15 -12.99
C SER A 65 -13.24 -14.36 -12.90
N SER A 66 -13.67 -15.55 -13.34
CA SER A 66 -15.05 -16.03 -13.16
C SER A 66 -15.49 -16.11 -11.69
N ASN A 67 -14.53 -16.27 -10.76
CA ASN A 67 -14.80 -16.39 -9.34
C ASN A 67 -14.26 -15.15 -8.59
N PRO A 68 -15.15 -14.27 -8.09
CA PRO A 68 -14.73 -13.13 -7.28
C PRO A 68 -14.09 -13.60 -5.97
N THR A 69 -13.12 -12.82 -5.48
CA THR A 69 -12.49 -13.09 -4.17
C THR A 69 -13.46 -12.87 -3.01
N LEU A 70 -14.31 -11.86 -3.12
CA LEU A 70 -15.37 -11.54 -2.15
C LEU A 70 -16.66 -11.19 -2.90
N GLU A 71 -17.80 -11.74 -2.46
CA GLU A 71 -19.09 -11.52 -3.10
C GLU A 71 -20.20 -11.31 -2.07
N GLY A 72 -21.14 -10.41 -2.38
CA GLY A 72 -22.30 -10.13 -1.53
C GLY A 72 -21.93 -9.46 -0.20
N MET A 73 -20.80 -8.76 -0.15
CA MET A 73 -20.25 -8.25 1.10
C MET A 73 -21.07 -7.06 1.62
N LYS A 74 -21.54 -7.15 2.87
CA LYS A 74 -22.26 -6.10 3.57
C LYS A 74 -21.66 -5.91 4.96
N LEU A 75 -21.17 -4.70 5.24
CA LEU A 75 -20.55 -4.37 6.51
C LEU A 75 -20.83 -2.92 6.86
N LYS A 76 -21.23 -2.66 8.11
CA LYS A 76 -21.33 -1.30 8.63
C LYS A 76 -20.60 -1.23 9.97
N VAL A 77 -19.57 -0.42 10.04
CA VAL A 77 -18.78 -0.19 11.25
C VAL A 77 -19.08 1.22 11.76
N LYS A 78 -19.76 1.30 12.90
CA LYS A 78 -20.05 2.58 13.55
C LYS A 78 -18.79 3.18 14.14
N ARG A 79 -18.76 4.51 14.22
CA ARG A 79 -17.65 5.23 14.83
C ARG A 79 -17.42 4.79 16.28
N GLY A 80 -16.17 4.48 16.61
CA GLY A 80 -15.77 3.99 17.94
C GLY A 80 -16.03 2.49 18.18
N MET A 81 -16.59 1.77 17.21
CA MET A 81 -16.78 0.32 17.30
C MET A 81 -15.45 -0.42 17.16
N LYS A 82 -15.26 -1.45 17.99
CA LYS A 82 -14.13 -2.39 17.87
C LYS A 82 -14.64 -3.66 17.20
N VAL A 83 -14.07 -4.00 16.05
CA VAL A 83 -14.51 -5.14 15.22
C VAL A 83 -13.37 -6.14 15.08
N ALA A 84 -13.69 -7.43 15.21
CA ALA A 84 -12.78 -8.52 14.90
C ALA A 84 -13.30 -9.31 13.70
N ILE A 85 -12.40 -9.70 12.79
CA ILE A 85 -12.69 -10.52 11.62
C ILE A 85 -12.04 -11.88 11.82
N CYS A 86 -12.85 -12.95 11.84
CA CYS A 86 -12.38 -14.31 12.06
C CYS A 86 -12.82 -15.22 10.91
N GLY A 87 -12.04 -16.24 10.61
CA GLY A 87 -12.30 -17.18 9.51
C GLY A 87 -11.07 -18.02 9.17
N THR A 88 -11.28 -19.08 8.41
CA THR A 88 -10.23 -20.02 7.99
C THR A 88 -9.14 -19.34 7.15
N VAL A 89 -7.97 -19.97 7.04
CA VAL A 89 -6.92 -19.50 6.13
C VAL A 89 -7.47 -19.50 4.69
N GLY A 90 -7.18 -18.44 3.94
CA GLY A 90 -7.70 -18.28 2.58
C GLY A 90 -9.14 -17.74 2.47
N SER A 91 -9.84 -17.49 3.58
CA SER A 91 -11.24 -17.01 3.55
C SER A 91 -11.44 -15.54 3.12
N GLY A 92 -10.43 -14.87 2.58
CA GLY A 92 -10.53 -13.47 2.12
C GLY A 92 -10.44 -12.38 3.19
N LYS A 93 -9.98 -12.68 4.42
CA LYS A 93 -9.85 -11.68 5.51
C LYS A 93 -8.94 -10.51 5.13
N SER A 94 -7.75 -10.80 4.61
CA SER A 94 -6.81 -9.77 4.17
C SER A 94 -7.34 -9.02 2.95
N SER A 95 -8.01 -9.72 2.03
CA SER A 95 -8.69 -9.10 0.87
C SER A 95 -9.75 -8.09 1.32
N LEU A 96 -10.49 -8.37 2.41
CA LEU A 96 -11.45 -7.42 2.96
C LEU A 96 -10.77 -6.14 3.48
N LEU A 97 -9.60 -6.26 4.10
CA LEU A 97 -8.83 -5.06 4.49
C LEU A 97 -8.38 -4.28 3.25
N SER A 98 -7.91 -4.96 2.20
CA SER A 98 -7.58 -4.32 0.92
C SER A 98 -8.78 -3.66 0.24
N CYS A 99 -10.02 -4.18 0.41
CA CYS A 99 -11.24 -3.48 -0.02
C CYS A 99 -11.41 -2.12 0.68
N VAL A 100 -11.18 -2.09 2.00
CA VAL A 100 -11.28 -0.88 2.82
C VAL A 100 -10.17 0.13 2.47
N LEU A 101 -9.02 -0.36 2.02
CA LEU A 101 -7.91 0.47 1.53
C LEU A 101 -8.13 0.97 0.10
N GLY A 102 -8.91 0.24 -0.71
CA GLY A 102 -9.17 0.55 -2.11
C GLY A 102 -8.13 -0.04 -3.06
N GLU A 103 -7.41 -1.07 -2.60
CA GLU A 103 -6.32 -1.72 -3.33
C GLU A 103 -6.79 -2.87 -4.23
N ILE A 104 -7.94 -3.47 -3.90
CA ILE A 104 -8.57 -4.53 -4.70
C ILE A 104 -9.69 -3.95 -5.56
N GLN A 105 -9.85 -4.46 -6.76
CA GLN A 105 -10.82 -3.93 -7.72
C GLN A 105 -12.25 -4.22 -7.26
N LYS A 106 -13.12 -3.21 -7.39
CA LYS A 106 -14.54 -3.28 -7.02
C LYS A 106 -15.37 -3.51 -8.29
N LEU A 107 -15.81 -4.75 -8.48
CA LEU A 107 -16.65 -5.16 -9.60
C LEU A 107 -18.08 -4.60 -9.49
N SER A 108 -18.63 -4.59 -8.28
CA SER A 108 -19.94 -3.99 -7.99
C SER A 108 -20.11 -3.62 -6.53
N GLY A 109 -21.19 -2.88 -6.22
CA GLY A 109 -21.49 -2.39 -4.89
C GLY A 109 -20.76 -1.08 -4.55
N THR A 110 -20.78 -0.72 -3.28
CA THR A 110 -20.18 0.53 -2.78
C THR A 110 -19.35 0.31 -1.54
N VAL A 111 -18.23 1.05 -1.45
CA VAL A 111 -17.41 1.16 -0.24
C VAL A 111 -17.33 2.63 0.12
N LYS A 112 -17.79 2.97 1.33
CA LYS A 112 -17.77 4.32 1.86
C LYS A 112 -16.88 4.38 3.09
N ILE A 113 -16.00 5.36 3.14
CA ILE A 113 -15.09 5.59 4.26
C ILE A 113 -15.26 7.01 4.79
N SER A 114 -15.33 7.17 6.10
CA SER A 114 -15.33 8.47 6.76
C SER A 114 -14.09 8.67 7.61
N GLY A 115 -13.25 9.65 7.25
CA GLY A 115 -12.00 9.97 7.96
C GLY A 115 -10.75 9.33 7.35
N THR A 116 -9.69 9.23 8.16
CA THR A 116 -8.39 8.70 7.77
C THR A 116 -8.25 7.23 8.16
N LYS A 117 -7.32 6.52 7.50
CA LYS A 117 -7.03 5.11 7.73
C LYS A 117 -5.58 4.95 8.20
N ALA A 118 -5.34 3.95 9.05
CA ALA A 118 -4.01 3.46 9.37
C ALA A 118 -4.02 1.94 9.14
N TYR A 119 -2.99 1.43 8.47
CA TYR A 119 -2.89 0.03 8.10
C TYR A 119 -1.62 -0.58 8.67
N VAL A 120 -1.74 -1.81 9.17
CA VAL A 120 -0.61 -2.63 9.63
C VAL A 120 -0.72 -3.95 8.88
N SER A 121 0.25 -4.21 8.02
CA SER A 121 0.30 -5.42 7.18
C SER A 121 0.63 -6.66 8.00
N GLN A 122 0.26 -7.83 7.47
CA GLN A 122 0.61 -9.12 8.07
C GLN A 122 2.13 -9.34 8.12
N SER A 123 2.82 -8.97 7.04
CA SER A 123 4.29 -8.94 7.00
C SER A 123 4.75 -7.49 7.20
N PRO A 124 5.54 -7.19 8.23
CA PRO A 124 6.00 -5.82 8.47
C PRO A 124 6.91 -5.37 7.32
N TRP A 125 6.79 -4.10 6.96
CA TRP A 125 7.68 -3.43 6.02
C TRP A 125 8.41 -2.31 6.75
N ILE A 126 9.73 -2.42 6.82
CA ILE A 126 10.62 -1.51 7.53
C ILE A 126 11.57 -0.89 6.51
N LEU A 127 11.73 0.43 6.56
CA LEU A 127 12.61 1.17 5.67
C LEU A 127 14.05 1.14 6.18
N THR A 128 15.01 1.13 5.26
CA THR A 128 16.42 1.37 5.61
C THR A 128 16.56 2.75 6.26
N GLY A 129 17.26 2.79 7.39
CA GLY A 129 17.43 3.99 8.21
C GLY A 129 17.25 3.67 9.70
N ASN A 130 17.29 4.68 10.56
CA ASN A 130 17.17 4.41 12.00
C ASN A 130 15.73 4.07 12.45
N ILE A 131 15.63 3.40 13.60
CA ILE A 131 14.36 3.00 14.22
C ILE A 131 13.42 4.19 14.47
N ARG A 132 13.95 5.33 14.94
CA ARG A 132 13.15 6.51 15.24
C ARG A 132 12.47 7.06 13.99
N GLU A 133 13.20 7.18 12.88
CA GLU A 133 12.63 7.68 11.62
C GLU A 133 11.57 6.72 11.05
N ASN A 134 11.79 5.40 11.18
CA ASN A 134 10.77 4.40 10.83
C ASN A 134 9.47 4.58 11.65
N ILE A 135 9.58 4.87 12.96
CA ILE A 135 8.41 5.13 13.83
C ILE A 135 7.74 6.47 13.49
N LEU A 136 8.52 7.51 13.19
CA LEU A 136 8.00 8.84 12.86
C LEU A 136 7.32 8.86 11.49
N PHE A 137 7.86 8.11 10.54
CA PHE A 137 7.34 7.97 9.18
C PHE A 137 7.04 9.33 8.53
N GLY A 138 8.02 10.24 8.58
CA GLY A 138 7.93 11.60 8.02
C GLY A 138 7.24 12.64 8.90
N ASN A 139 6.70 12.26 10.07
CA ASN A 139 6.14 13.22 11.02
C ASN A 139 7.23 13.94 11.84
N GLN A 140 6.93 15.14 12.32
CA GLN A 140 7.82 15.87 13.23
C GLN A 140 8.00 15.11 14.56
N PHE A 141 9.21 15.17 15.10
CA PHE A 141 9.52 14.54 16.38
C PHE A 141 8.91 15.31 17.56
N ASP A 142 7.86 14.74 18.14
CA ASP A 142 7.29 15.14 19.43
C ASP A 142 7.72 14.12 20.49
N SER A 143 8.59 14.54 21.42
CA SER A 143 9.16 13.67 22.45
C SER A 143 8.10 13.08 23.38
N ALA A 144 7.05 13.83 23.74
CA ALA A 144 6.00 13.37 24.64
C ALA A 144 5.09 12.35 23.96
N LYS A 145 4.74 12.57 22.69
CA LYS A 145 3.99 11.58 21.89
C LYS A 145 4.84 10.33 21.63
N TYR A 146 6.09 10.52 21.20
CA TYR A 146 7.01 9.42 20.88
C TYR A 146 7.24 8.51 22.08
N ASN A 147 7.59 9.07 23.25
CA ASN A 147 7.83 8.27 24.45
C ASN A 147 6.58 7.53 24.93
N ARG A 148 5.39 8.13 24.79
CA ARG A 148 4.12 7.44 25.08
C ARG A 148 3.88 6.27 24.14
N THR A 149 4.11 6.44 22.83
CA THR A 149 3.98 5.37 21.84
C THR A 149 4.97 4.22 22.10
N VAL A 150 6.25 4.53 22.30
CA VAL A 150 7.30 3.54 22.60
C VAL A 150 6.94 2.71 23.83
N LYS A 151 6.48 3.37 24.90
CA LYS A 151 6.06 2.70 26.13
C LYS A 151 4.82 1.83 25.92
N ALA A 152 3.83 2.32 25.16
CA ALA A 152 2.60 1.57 24.85
C ALA A 152 2.88 0.32 23.99
N CYS A 153 3.87 0.40 23.09
CA CYS A 153 4.33 -0.72 22.28
C CYS A 153 5.37 -1.61 22.98
N ALA A 154 5.70 -1.33 24.25
CA ALA A 154 6.68 -2.06 25.05
C ALA A 154 8.12 -2.11 24.51
N LEU A 155 8.49 -1.18 23.61
CA LEU A 155 9.79 -1.15 22.93
C LEU A 155 10.95 -0.65 23.81
N THR A 156 10.68 -0.15 25.02
CA THR A 156 11.71 0.45 25.88
C THR A 156 12.84 -0.52 26.19
N LYS A 157 12.53 -1.79 26.48
CA LYS A 157 13.54 -2.81 26.78
C LYS A 157 14.35 -3.19 25.55
N ASP A 158 13.71 -3.26 24.38
CA ASP A 158 14.40 -3.56 23.13
C ASP A 158 15.44 -2.47 22.80
N PHE A 159 15.10 -1.21 23.04
CA PHE A 159 16.03 -0.09 22.83
C PHE A 159 17.23 -0.13 23.79
N GLU A 160 17.08 -0.62 25.01
CA GLU A 160 18.21 -0.80 25.93
C GLU A 160 19.22 -1.85 25.44
N LEU A 161 18.77 -2.81 24.62
CA LEU A 161 19.62 -3.85 24.04
C LEU A 161 20.38 -3.39 22.79
N PHE A 162 19.91 -2.33 22.12
CA PHE A 162 20.56 -1.81 20.92
C PHE A 162 21.69 -0.84 21.26
N SER A 163 22.82 -0.97 20.56
CA SER A 163 24.02 -0.14 20.77
C SER A 163 23.78 1.37 20.70
N CYS A 164 22.83 1.81 19.85
CA CYS A 164 22.46 3.22 19.69
C CYS A 164 20.99 3.48 20.09
N GLY A 165 20.38 2.58 20.86
CA GLY A 165 18.98 2.68 21.25
C GLY A 165 18.05 2.87 20.05
N ASN A 166 17.17 3.86 20.13
CA ASN A 166 16.24 4.17 19.04
C ASN A 166 16.88 4.88 17.82
N LEU A 167 18.16 5.22 17.88
CA LEU A 167 18.93 5.73 16.75
C LEU A 167 19.72 4.63 16.03
N THR A 168 19.52 3.38 16.40
CA THR A 168 20.14 2.24 15.73
C THR A 168 19.64 2.15 14.29
N GLU A 169 20.58 2.00 13.37
CA GLU A 169 20.33 1.86 11.93
C GLU A 169 19.80 0.47 11.61
N ILE A 170 18.77 0.43 10.75
CA ILE A 170 18.11 -0.76 10.24
C ILE A 170 18.51 -0.92 8.76
N GLY A 171 18.91 -2.13 8.38
CA GLY A 171 19.28 -2.47 7.00
C GLY A 171 18.08 -2.81 6.12
N GLU A 172 18.35 -3.23 4.87
CA GLU A 172 17.35 -3.44 3.80
C GLU A 172 16.26 -4.51 4.08
N ARG A 173 16.26 -5.17 5.23
CA ARG A 173 15.29 -6.23 5.58
C ARG A 173 14.67 -6.11 6.97
N GLY A 174 14.91 -5.01 7.68
CA GLY A 174 14.59 -4.92 9.10
C GLY A 174 15.71 -5.50 9.94
#